data_AF-A0A0C2HPF2-F1
#
_entry.id   AF-A0A0C2HPF2-F1
#
_cell.length_a   1.000
_cell.length_b   1.000
_cell.length_c   1.000
_cell.angle_alpha   90.00
_cell.angle_beta   90.00
_cell.angle_gamma   90.00
#
_symmetry.space_group_name_H-M   'P 1'
#
loop_
_entity.id
_entity.type
_entity.pdbx_description
1 polymer ?
#
loop_
_entity_poly.entity_id
_entity_poly.type
_entity_poly.pdbx_seq_one_letter_code
_entity_poly.pdbx_strand_id
1 'polypeptide(L)'
;MFHVKKGLAALIFIGLAAAGLYWADSQTEDGLWETLEYHLLPDPMANNTYDDGECTYHVFEKVKAQGDMIETSWRDADQWAENAEADGYTVNGEPKTGAILQTERGELGHVAYIESINEDGSINISEMNYTEPYEVTERTIAADNINRYSYIHPKENPRPKDMEEEA
;
A
#
# COMPACT_ATOMS: atom_id res chain seq x y z
N MET A 1 -5.62 -58.55 13.56
CA MET A 1 -6.33 -57.41 14.19
C MET A 1 -5.31 -56.36 14.69
N PHE A 2 -4.52 -55.77 13.79
CA PHE A 2 -3.38 -54.90 14.18
C PHE A 2 -3.11 -53.82 13.13
N HIS A 3 -4.08 -52.94 12.86
CA HIS A 3 -3.85 -51.76 12.00
C HIS A 3 -4.52 -50.46 12.51
N VAL A 4 -5.24 -50.47 13.64
CA VAL A 4 -5.98 -49.28 14.14
C VAL A 4 -5.13 -48.38 15.05
N LYS A 5 -4.15 -48.93 15.79
CA LYS A 5 -3.39 -48.17 16.82
C LYS A 5 -2.44 -47.10 16.26
N LYS A 6 -1.88 -47.31 15.05
CA LYS A 6 -0.98 -46.33 14.42
C LYS A 6 -1.72 -45.08 13.94
N GLY A 7 -2.97 -45.23 13.49
CA GLY A 7 -3.82 -44.10 13.08
C GLY A 7 -4.26 -43.23 14.26
N LEU A 8 -4.56 -43.83 15.41
CA LEU A 8 -4.96 -43.09 16.61
C LEU A 8 -3.83 -42.23 17.18
N ALA A 9 -2.59 -42.74 17.20
CA ALA A 9 -1.44 -41.97 17.65
C ALA A 9 -1.14 -40.77 16.74
N ALA A 10 -1.24 -40.95 15.41
CA ALA A 10 -1.05 -39.87 14.45
C ALA A 10 -2.11 -38.76 14.63
N LEU A 11 -3.38 -39.11 14.85
CA LEU A 11 -4.44 -38.14 15.10
C LEU A 11 -4.24 -37.35 16.40
N ILE A 12 -3.69 -37.98 17.45
CA ILE A 12 -3.34 -37.30 18.70
C ILE A 12 -2.20 -36.30 18.47
N PHE A 13 -1.17 -36.67 17.72
CA PHE A 13 -0.08 -35.75 17.36
C PHE A 13 -0.58 -34.56 16.52
N ILE A 14 -1.46 -34.79 15.55
CA ILE A 14 -2.07 -33.74 14.74
C ILE A 14 -2.92 -32.79 15.61
N GLY A 15 -3.73 -33.35 16.53
CA GLY A 15 -4.54 -32.56 17.45
C GLY A 15 -3.70 -31.71 18.42
N LEU A 16 -2.61 -32.27 18.95
CA LEU A 16 -1.68 -31.54 19.81
C LEU A 16 -0.91 -30.45 19.05
N ALA A 17 -0.51 -30.72 17.80
CA ALA A 17 0.11 -29.72 16.95
C ALA A 17 -0.86 -28.57 16.63
N ALA A 18 -2.11 -28.88 16.28
CA ALA A 18 -3.14 -27.87 16.01
C ALA A 18 -3.47 -27.02 17.26
N ALA A 19 -3.58 -27.64 18.43
CA ALA A 19 -3.81 -26.93 19.68
C ALA A 19 -2.60 -26.07 20.09
N GLY A 20 -1.38 -26.55 19.85
CA GLY A 20 -0.15 -25.79 20.07
C GLY A 20 -0.02 -24.58 19.14
N LEU A 21 -0.36 -24.74 17.85
CA LEU A 21 -0.43 -23.63 16.90
C LEU A 21 -1.50 -22.61 17.31
N TYR A 22 -2.71 -23.07 17.65
CA TYR A 22 -3.78 -22.17 18.10
C TYR A 22 -3.41 -21.42 19.39
N TRP A 23 -2.76 -22.09 20.34
CA TRP A 23 -2.28 -21.45 21.56
C TRP A 23 -1.19 -20.40 21.26
N ALA A 24 -0.24 -20.72 20.39
CA ALA A 24 0.80 -19.78 20.01
C ALA A 24 0.25 -18.59 19.18
N ASP A 25 -0.76 -18.83 18.33
CA ASP A 25 -1.50 -17.81 17.56
C ASP A 25 -2.27 -16.87 18.48
N SER A 26 -2.86 -17.39 19.56
CA SER A 26 -3.57 -16.56 20.55
C SER A 26 -2.67 -15.64 21.39
N GLN A 27 -1.35 -15.80 21.29
CA GLN A 27 -0.37 -15.03 22.07
C GLN A 27 0.23 -13.86 21.29
N THR A 28 -0.05 -13.74 19.99
CA THR A 28 0.42 -12.65 19.13
C THR A 28 -0.71 -11.67 18.85
N GLU A 29 -0.44 -10.36 18.85
CA GLU A 29 -1.48 -9.32 18.71
C GLU A 29 -2.25 -9.44 17.38
N ASP A 30 -1.55 -9.81 16.30
CA ASP A 30 -2.10 -9.93 14.94
C ASP A 30 -2.22 -11.40 14.46
N GLY A 31 -1.99 -12.38 15.35
CA GLY A 31 -1.93 -13.80 14.97
C GLY A 31 -0.61 -14.23 14.32
N LEU A 32 -0.28 -15.52 14.44
CA LEU A 32 0.96 -16.10 13.93
C LEU A 32 1.01 -16.10 12.40
N TRP A 33 -0.14 -16.21 11.74
CA TRP A 33 -0.22 -16.28 10.30
C TRP A 33 0.15 -14.97 9.63
N GLU A 34 -0.28 -13.85 10.22
CA GLU A 34 0.02 -12.51 9.74
C GLU A 34 1.51 -12.19 9.92
N THR A 35 2.09 -12.54 11.08
CA THR A 35 3.54 -12.43 11.32
C THR A 35 4.37 -13.30 10.34
N LEU A 36 3.91 -14.50 10.01
CA LEU A 36 4.61 -15.38 9.07
C LEU A 36 4.51 -14.85 7.64
N GLU A 37 3.38 -14.28 7.25
CA GLU A 37 3.21 -13.63 5.96
C GLU A 37 4.22 -12.49 5.79
N TYR A 38 4.36 -11.65 6.83
CA TYR A 38 5.26 -10.48 6.86
C TYR A 38 6.75 -10.84 6.76
N HIS A 39 7.15 -12.01 7.25
CA HIS A 39 8.53 -12.48 7.18
C HIS A 39 8.84 -13.36 5.97
N LEU A 40 7.85 -13.91 5.28
CA LEU A 40 8.05 -14.88 4.20
C LEU A 40 7.69 -14.34 2.81
N LEU A 41 6.79 -13.36 2.70
CA LEU A 41 6.44 -12.77 1.41
C LEU A 41 7.46 -11.71 0.97
N PRO A 42 7.67 -11.57 -0.36
CA PRO A 42 8.46 -10.48 -0.89
C PRO A 42 7.78 -9.14 -0.55
N ASP A 43 8.59 -8.10 -0.34
CA ASP A 43 8.07 -6.75 -0.11
C ASP A 43 7.28 -6.28 -1.36
N PRO A 44 5.99 -5.94 -1.23
CA PRO A 44 5.16 -5.50 -2.36
C PRO A 44 5.68 -4.20 -2.98
N MET A 45 6.44 -3.40 -2.22
CA MET A 45 7.02 -2.13 -2.66
C MET A 45 8.50 -2.23 -3.06
N ALA A 46 9.07 -3.45 -3.11
CA ALA A 46 10.50 -3.65 -3.40
C ALA A 46 10.91 -3.07 -4.75
N ASN A 47 10.05 -3.24 -5.76
CA ASN A 47 10.33 -2.83 -7.13
C ASN A 47 9.24 -1.89 -7.65
N ASN A 48 9.64 -0.67 -7.97
CA ASN A 48 8.82 0.27 -8.72
C ASN A 48 8.76 -0.17 -10.19
N THR A 49 7.56 -0.34 -10.70
CA THR A 49 7.29 -0.77 -12.09
C THR A 49 6.82 0.38 -12.98
N TYR A 50 6.58 1.54 -12.40
CA TYR A 50 6.22 2.75 -13.13
C TYR A 50 7.46 3.33 -13.80
N ASP A 51 7.29 4.07 -14.89
CA ASP A 51 8.42 4.58 -15.66
C ASP A 51 9.15 5.71 -14.92
N ASP A 52 10.46 5.57 -14.74
CA ASP A 52 11.32 6.59 -14.13
C ASP A 52 11.12 7.96 -14.80
N GLY A 53 10.87 8.98 -13.99
CA GLY A 53 10.67 10.34 -14.49
C GLY A 53 9.21 10.77 -14.61
N GLU A 54 8.25 9.87 -14.35
CA GLU A 54 6.82 10.12 -14.41
C GLU A 54 6.17 10.41 -13.04
N CYS A 55 4.97 10.98 -13.07
CA CYS A 55 4.19 11.28 -11.86
C CYS A 55 3.91 10.03 -11.01
N THR A 56 3.59 8.90 -11.66
CA THR A 56 3.31 7.60 -11.06
C THR A 56 4.51 7.04 -10.32
N TYR A 57 5.70 7.13 -10.92
CA TYR A 57 6.96 6.72 -10.30
C TYR A 57 7.24 7.48 -9.02
N HIS A 58 7.15 8.81 -9.05
CA HIS A 58 7.38 9.66 -7.88
C HIS A 58 6.42 9.34 -6.74
N VAL A 59 5.12 9.20 -7.03
CA VAL A 59 4.12 8.88 -6.02
C VAL A 59 4.38 7.51 -5.38
N PHE A 60 4.77 6.50 -6.17
CA PHE A 60 5.14 5.19 -5.64
C PHE A 60 6.30 5.28 -4.64
N GLU A 61 7.37 6.01 -4.98
CA GLU A 61 8.52 6.20 -4.07
C GLU A 61 8.12 6.96 -2.79
N LYS A 62 7.22 7.95 -2.90
CA LYS A 62 6.71 8.68 -1.73
C LYS A 62 5.91 7.78 -0.79
N VAL A 63 5.03 6.94 -1.31
CA VAL A 63 4.25 5.96 -0.55
C VAL A 63 5.18 4.96 0.14
N LYS A 64 6.13 4.40 -0.61
CA LYS A 64 7.16 3.49 -0.08
C LYS A 64 7.94 4.12 1.06
N ALA A 65 8.37 5.37 0.92
CA ALA A 65 9.14 6.07 1.94
C ALA A 65 8.36 6.33 3.25
N GLN A 66 7.03 6.29 3.23
CA GLN A 66 6.22 6.31 4.46
C GLN A 66 6.01 4.92 5.08
N GLY A 67 6.47 3.87 4.40
CA GLY A 67 6.17 2.47 4.72
C GLY A 67 4.70 2.13 4.53
N ASP A 68 4.05 2.79 3.58
CA ASP A 68 2.75 2.41 3.07
C ASP A 68 2.95 1.64 1.75
N MET A 69 1.87 1.08 1.21
CA MET A 69 1.86 0.35 -0.06
C MET A 69 0.74 0.77 -0.99
N ILE A 70 1.02 0.63 -2.29
CA ILE A 70 0.09 0.64 -3.41
C ILE A 70 0.47 -0.49 -4.37
N GLU A 71 -0.41 -0.83 -5.32
CA GLU A 71 -0.06 -1.83 -6.31
C GLU A 71 0.87 -1.28 -7.40
N THR A 72 1.62 -2.19 -8.00
CA THR A 72 2.56 -1.94 -9.11
C THR A 72 1.91 -2.12 -10.50
N SER A 73 0.59 -2.33 -10.55
CA SER A 73 -0.12 -2.76 -11.76
C SER A 73 -1.22 -1.80 -12.24
N TRP A 74 -1.34 -0.61 -11.64
CA TRP A 74 -2.42 0.34 -11.95
C TRP A 74 -2.26 1.09 -13.27
N ARG A 75 -1.14 0.90 -13.98
CA ARG A 75 -0.85 1.48 -15.31
C ARG A 75 -0.73 3.01 -15.22
N ASP A 76 -1.28 3.71 -16.23
CA ASP A 76 -1.23 5.17 -16.34
C ASP A 76 -2.11 5.85 -15.28
N ALA A 77 -1.80 7.10 -14.95
CA ALA A 77 -2.41 7.83 -13.83
C ALA A 77 -3.94 7.97 -13.94
N ASP A 78 -4.51 8.00 -15.16
CA ASP A 78 -5.96 8.05 -15.39
C ASP A 78 -6.70 6.82 -14.85
N GLN A 79 -6.05 5.68 -14.79
CA GLN A 79 -6.65 4.40 -14.37
C GLN A 79 -6.47 4.09 -12.87
N TRP A 80 -5.67 4.88 -12.15
CA TRP A 80 -5.30 4.58 -10.76
C TRP A 80 -6.50 4.50 -9.82
N ALA A 81 -7.47 5.40 -9.94
CA ALA A 81 -8.65 5.38 -9.07
C ALA A 81 -9.49 4.10 -9.26
N GLU A 82 -9.80 3.74 -10.51
CA GLU A 82 -10.58 2.54 -10.84
C GLU A 82 -9.85 1.25 -10.42
N ASN A 83 -8.56 1.14 -10.74
CA ASN A 83 -7.78 -0.05 -10.40
C ASN A 83 -7.56 -0.16 -8.88
N ALA A 84 -7.33 0.95 -8.18
CA ALA A 84 -7.19 0.95 -6.72
C ALA A 84 -8.49 0.50 -6.04
N GLU A 85 -9.66 0.95 -6.51
CA GLU A 85 -10.96 0.45 -6.03
C GLU A 85 -11.11 -1.05 -6.26
N ALA A 86 -10.73 -1.54 -7.45
CA ALA A 86 -10.79 -2.97 -7.80
C ALA A 86 -9.90 -3.82 -6.89
N ASP A 87 -8.74 -3.29 -6.47
CA ASP A 87 -7.81 -3.92 -5.53
C ASP A 87 -8.16 -3.64 -4.05
N GLY A 88 -9.33 -3.06 -3.79
CA GLY A 88 -9.89 -2.87 -2.45
C GLY A 88 -9.22 -1.77 -1.64
N TYR A 89 -8.60 -0.79 -2.27
CA TYR A 89 -8.16 0.44 -1.62
C TYR A 89 -9.36 1.35 -1.37
N THR A 90 -9.25 2.21 -0.36
CA THR A 90 -10.25 3.27 -0.18
C THR A 90 -9.97 4.37 -1.21
N VAL A 91 -10.96 4.63 -2.05
CA VAL A 91 -10.96 5.76 -2.99
C VAL A 91 -12.18 6.62 -2.72
N ASN A 92 -11.97 7.90 -2.45
CA ASN A 92 -13.06 8.82 -2.09
C ASN A 92 -12.71 10.28 -2.42
N GLY A 93 -13.58 11.20 -2.04
CA GLY A 93 -13.40 12.65 -2.22
C GLY A 93 -12.75 13.36 -1.03
N GLU A 94 -12.15 12.64 -0.09
CA GLU A 94 -11.62 13.19 1.16
C GLU A 94 -10.07 13.21 1.14
N PRO A 95 -9.44 14.39 1.04
CA PRO A 95 -7.99 14.46 1.10
C PRO A 95 -7.47 14.09 2.49
N LYS A 96 -6.33 13.41 2.53
CA LYS A 96 -5.61 13.08 3.76
C LYS A 96 -4.11 13.22 3.52
N THR A 97 -3.36 13.65 4.52
CA THR A 97 -1.90 13.57 4.47
C THR A 97 -1.49 12.11 4.21
N GLY A 98 -0.62 11.92 3.21
CA GLY A 98 -0.18 10.61 2.74
C GLY A 98 -1.09 9.93 1.73
N ALA A 99 -2.26 10.48 1.44
CA ALA A 99 -3.09 10.01 0.33
C ALA A 99 -2.54 10.49 -1.03
N ILE A 100 -3.03 9.87 -2.08
CA ILE A 100 -2.68 10.17 -3.46
C ILE A 100 -3.84 10.95 -4.07
N LEU A 101 -3.56 12.14 -4.58
CA LEU A 101 -4.46 12.90 -5.42
C LEU A 101 -4.38 12.34 -6.84
N GLN A 102 -5.52 12.03 -7.45
CA GLN A 102 -5.63 11.52 -8.82
C GLN A 102 -6.60 12.35 -9.66
N THR A 103 -6.28 12.50 -10.94
CA THR A 103 -7.21 13.03 -11.95
C THR A 103 -7.04 12.35 -13.29
N GLU A 104 -8.15 12.16 -14.01
CA GLU A 104 -8.17 11.73 -15.41
C GLU A 104 -7.85 12.88 -16.39
N ARG A 105 -7.64 14.12 -15.88
CA ARG A 105 -7.36 15.28 -16.74
C ARG A 105 -5.96 15.15 -17.34
N GLY A 106 -5.89 15.09 -18.67
CA GLY A 106 -4.66 14.90 -19.44
C GLY A 106 -4.84 13.74 -20.41
N GLU A 107 -3.84 13.44 -21.25
CA GLU A 107 -3.92 12.24 -22.11
C GLU A 107 -3.73 10.94 -21.32
N LEU A 108 -2.95 10.99 -20.23
CA LEU A 108 -2.63 9.83 -19.36
C LEU A 108 -3.08 10.05 -17.91
N GLY A 109 -3.89 11.08 -17.65
CA GLY A 109 -4.21 11.54 -16.30
C GLY A 109 -3.00 12.12 -15.54
N HIS A 110 -3.15 12.32 -14.24
CA HIS A 110 -2.09 12.80 -13.37
C HIS A 110 -2.29 12.36 -11.92
N VAL A 111 -1.20 12.03 -11.22
CA VAL A 111 -1.20 11.72 -9.79
C VAL A 111 -0.17 12.56 -9.03
N ALA A 112 -0.49 12.85 -7.77
CA ALA A 112 0.37 13.59 -6.87
C ALA A 112 0.25 13.05 -5.43
N TYR A 113 1.31 13.18 -4.64
CA TYR A 113 1.32 12.77 -3.25
C TYR A 113 0.96 13.94 -2.33
N ILE A 114 0.07 13.73 -1.35
CA ILE A 114 -0.31 14.78 -0.40
C ILE A 114 0.67 14.82 0.77
N GLU A 115 1.55 15.83 0.76
CA GLU A 115 2.56 16.04 1.80
C GLU A 115 1.93 16.59 3.09
N SER A 116 0.94 17.47 2.99
CA SER A 116 0.25 18.03 4.15
C SER A 116 -1.08 18.71 3.78
N ILE A 117 -1.93 18.89 4.79
CA ILE A 117 -3.16 19.68 4.71
C ILE A 117 -2.99 20.91 5.60
N ASN A 118 -3.23 22.09 5.03
CA ASN A 118 -3.14 23.37 5.72
C ASN A 118 -4.43 23.64 6.53
N GLU A 119 -4.36 24.56 7.51
CA GLU A 119 -5.51 24.91 8.36
C GLU A 119 -6.71 25.48 7.56
N ASP A 120 -6.46 26.09 6.40
CA ASP A 120 -7.48 26.64 5.51
C ASP A 120 -8.13 25.59 4.60
N GLY A 121 -7.73 24.32 4.72
CA GLY A 121 -8.21 23.20 3.90
C GLY A 121 -7.53 23.07 2.54
N SER A 122 -6.57 23.92 2.20
CA SER A 122 -5.70 23.70 1.04
C SER A 122 -4.73 22.54 1.30
N ILE A 123 -4.30 21.86 0.24
CA ILE A 123 -3.40 20.71 0.35
C ILE A 123 -2.08 21.01 -0.37
N ASN A 124 -0.97 20.70 0.29
CA ASN A 124 0.36 20.76 -0.30
C ASN A 124 0.68 19.38 -0.89
N ILE A 125 1.07 19.37 -2.16
CA ILE A 125 1.37 18.15 -2.89
C ILE A 125 2.79 18.19 -3.45
N SER A 126 3.37 17.00 -3.63
CA SER A 126 4.55 16.81 -4.48
C SER A 126 4.21 15.87 -5.63
N GLU A 127 4.76 16.15 -6.79
CA GLU A 127 4.51 15.43 -8.04
C GLU A 127 5.71 15.55 -8.97
N MET A 128 5.80 14.67 -9.96
CA MET A 128 6.85 14.70 -10.98
C MET A 128 6.23 14.80 -12.36
N ASN A 129 6.97 15.35 -13.32
CA ASN A 129 6.53 15.52 -14.71
C ASN A 129 5.27 16.38 -14.88
N TYR A 130 5.04 17.33 -13.97
CA TYR A 130 3.99 18.33 -14.18
C TYR A 130 4.43 19.39 -15.20
N THR A 131 5.71 19.74 -15.22
CA THR A 131 6.31 20.70 -16.16
C THR A 131 7.18 20.00 -17.20
N GLU A 132 8.14 19.17 -16.76
CA GLU A 132 8.97 18.33 -17.62
C GLU A 132 9.40 17.01 -16.93
N PRO A 133 9.76 15.97 -17.69
CA PRO A 133 10.12 14.67 -17.12
C PRO A 133 11.27 14.78 -16.11
N TYR A 134 11.24 13.96 -15.06
CA TYR A 134 12.20 13.96 -13.94
C TYR A 134 12.20 15.22 -13.05
N GLU A 135 11.42 16.25 -13.37
CA GLU A 135 11.29 17.42 -12.49
C GLU A 135 10.26 17.15 -11.40
N VAL A 136 10.72 17.12 -10.14
CA VAL A 136 9.83 17.14 -8.97
C VAL A 136 9.39 18.58 -8.72
N THR A 137 8.07 18.77 -8.63
CA THR A 137 7.45 20.05 -8.32
C THR A 137 6.60 19.92 -7.07
N GLU A 138 6.54 21.01 -6.30
CA GLU A 138 5.63 21.14 -5.16
C GLU A 138 4.65 22.27 -5.43
N ARG A 139 3.37 22.03 -5.16
CA ARG A 139 2.34 23.07 -5.28
C ARG A 139 1.25 22.92 -4.24
N THR A 140 0.53 24.01 -4.02
CA THR A 140 -0.65 24.03 -3.17
C THR A 140 -1.92 24.01 -4.01
N ILE A 141 -2.80 23.06 -3.74
CA ILE A 141 -4.17 23.03 -4.26
C ILE A 141 -5.05 23.82 -3.30
N ALA A 142 -5.64 24.91 -3.78
CA ALA A 142 -6.59 25.68 -2.98
C ALA A 142 -7.79 24.82 -2.56
N ALA A 143 -8.32 25.07 -1.36
CA ALA A 143 -9.45 24.33 -0.77
C ALA A 143 -10.64 24.22 -1.74
N ASP A 144 -10.95 25.28 -2.49
CA ASP A 144 -12.06 25.30 -3.47
C ASP A 144 -11.87 24.33 -4.66
N ASN A 145 -10.68 23.77 -4.86
CA ASN A 145 -10.36 22.86 -5.96
C ASN A 145 -10.21 21.40 -5.53
N ILE A 146 -10.20 21.08 -4.23
CA ILE A 146 -9.93 19.71 -3.75
C ILE A 146 -11.01 18.72 -4.20
N ASN A 147 -12.25 19.18 -4.39
CA ASN A 147 -13.38 18.37 -4.86
C ASN A 147 -13.29 17.96 -6.35
N ARG A 148 -12.20 18.30 -7.05
CA ARG A 148 -11.99 17.99 -8.48
C ARG A 148 -11.17 16.73 -8.71
N TYR A 149 -10.81 16.04 -7.63
CA TYR A 149 -9.87 14.94 -7.61
C TYR A 149 -10.47 13.73 -6.89
N SER A 150 -9.98 12.55 -7.26
CA SER A 150 -10.14 11.34 -6.46
C SER A 150 -8.95 11.21 -5.51
N TYR A 151 -9.19 10.69 -4.30
CA TYR A 151 -8.17 10.46 -3.30
C TYR A 151 -8.05 8.98 -3.01
N ILE A 152 -6.91 8.40 -3.37
CA ILE A 152 -6.57 7.00 -3.09
C ILE A 152 -5.82 6.98 -1.77
N HIS A 153 -6.26 6.17 -0.83
CA HIS A 153 -5.63 6.02 0.49
C HIS A 153 -4.76 4.77 0.49
N PRO A 154 -3.43 4.90 0.53
CA PRO A 154 -2.52 3.75 0.63
C PRO A 154 -2.84 2.87 1.84
N LYS A 155 -2.52 1.58 1.71
CA LYS A 155 -2.59 0.62 2.82
C LYS A 155 -1.26 0.64 3.55
N GLU A 156 -1.26 0.24 4.82
CA GLU A 156 0.00 0.04 5.54
C GLU A 156 0.81 -1.07 4.84
N ASN A 157 2.12 -0.87 4.66
CA ASN A 157 2.95 -1.95 4.14
C ASN A 157 3.08 -3.01 5.24
N PRO A 158 2.68 -4.27 4.97
CA PRO A 158 2.80 -5.36 5.92
C PRO A 158 4.23 -5.64 6.41
N ARG A 159 5.25 -5.16 5.69
CA ARG A 159 6.65 -5.35 6.07
C ARG A 159 7.09 -4.36 7.15
N PRO A 160 7.70 -4.84 8.26
CA PRO A 160 8.24 -3.98 9.31
C PRO A 160 9.29 -2.98 8.79
N LYS A 161 9.15 -1.70 9.19
CA LYS A 161 10.02 -0.57 8.79
C LYS A 161 11.48 -0.73 9.23
N ASP A 162 11.76 -1.58 10.21
CA ASP A 162 13.09 -1.83 10.77
C ASP A 162 13.91 -2.88 9.99
N MET A 163 13.32 -3.55 8.99
CA MET A 163 14.03 -4.53 8.16
C MET A 163 14.69 -3.94 6.89
N GLU A 164 14.59 -2.63 6.65
CA GLU A 164 15.25 -1.97 5.50
C GLU A 164 16.72 -1.61 5.78
N GLU A 165 17.17 -1.60 7.05
CA GLU A 165 18.57 -1.26 7.40
C GLU A 165 19.59 -2.41 7.22
N GLU A 166 19.15 -3.63 6.90
CA GLU A 166 20.06 -4.80 6.77
C GLU A 166 20.30 -5.32 5.34
N ALA A 167 19.91 -4.58 4.29
CA ALA A 167 20.11 -4.97 2.88
C ALA A 167 21.28 -4.26 2.19
#